data_AF-A0AAX7U0C3-F1
#
_entry.id   AF-A0AAX7U0C3-F1
#
_cell.length_a   1.000
_cell.length_b   1.000
_cell.length_c   1.000
_cell.angle_alpha   90.00
_cell.angle_beta   90.00
_cell.angle_gamma   90.00
#
_symmetry.space_group_name_H-M   'P 1'
#
loop_
_entity.id
_entity.type
_entity.pdbx_description
1 polymer ?
#
loop_
_entity_poly.entity_id
_entity_poly.type
_entity_poly.pdbx_seq_one_letter_code
_entity_poly.pdbx_strand_id
1 'polypeptide(L)'
;MVTEVRGFTDPQKEEYFRKRFGDSEQASSIISHIKTSRSLHIMCHIPVFCWITATVLEFVMKNKESKDLPKTLTELYLRLVLFHLKTKDIKYDGGAETESCRKIIESLGKLAFDQLQKGNLIFYESDLTECGIDIRAASVYSGVFTQIFKADECHMFNNVVYCFVHLSIQEFFAALHVYLTFINSGVNLLKKQSPLFKIFQKTLTVKDFYQSAVDKALESPNGHLDLFLRFLLGLSLQTNQDLLCMLTQTGSSSQTNQETVHYIKKKLSGKLSAEKSINLFHCLNELDDRSLVEEIQQSLRSGRLSTDELSPAQWSALVFILLSSDLDEFDLEKYSRSEKALLKLLPVVKASKKVLLSRCALSKRSFEALSEILSSPSNHLRELDLSWNYLQDSELDLLCVGLKSPDCKLETLR
;
A
#
# COMPACT_ATOMS: atom_id res chain seq x y z
N MET A 1 -14.44 -5.91 25.06
CA MET A 1 -13.46 -4.82 24.91
C MET A 1 -12.47 -5.25 23.85
N VAL A 2 -12.42 -4.56 22.71
CA VAL A 2 -11.45 -4.82 21.63
C VAL A 2 -10.33 -3.79 21.77
N THR A 3 -9.09 -4.23 21.89
CA THR A 3 -7.93 -3.33 21.96
C THR A 3 -7.36 -3.18 20.55
N GLU A 4 -7.40 -1.96 20.01
CA GLU A 4 -6.87 -1.63 18.69
C GLU A 4 -5.42 -1.13 18.81
N VAL A 5 -4.49 -1.74 18.09
CA VAL A 5 -3.09 -1.29 18.00
C VAL A 5 -2.97 -0.34 16.81
N ARG A 6 -2.81 0.96 17.09
CA ARG A 6 -2.86 2.06 16.11
C ARG A 6 -1.50 2.52 15.57
N GLY A 7 -0.43 1.72 15.67
CA GLY A 7 0.87 2.12 15.15
C GLY A 7 1.47 3.41 15.77
N PHE A 8 2.34 4.08 15.01
CA PHE A 8 3.05 5.30 15.40
C PHE A 8 2.35 6.57 14.92
N THR A 9 2.19 7.53 15.83
CA THR A 9 1.86 8.93 15.51
C THR A 9 3.04 9.64 14.86
N ASP A 10 2.81 10.78 14.21
CA ASP A 10 3.89 11.55 13.58
C ASP A 10 5.05 11.90 14.54
N PRO A 11 4.81 12.36 15.78
CA PRO A 11 5.89 12.54 16.75
C PRO A 11 6.67 11.25 17.06
N GLN A 12 5.97 10.10 17.18
CA GLN A 12 6.61 8.81 17.45
C GLN A 12 7.45 8.32 16.28
N LYS A 13 7.02 8.57 15.03
CA LYS A 13 7.82 8.29 13.83
C LYS A 13 9.15 9.05 13.89
N GLU A 14 9.11 10.34 14.17
CA GLU A 14 10.33 11.15 14.25
C GLU A 14 11.24 10.73 15.41
N GLU A 15 10.66 10.42 16.57
CA GLU A 15 11.40 9.89 17.72
C GLU A 15 12.12 8.58 17.36
N TYR A 16 11.47 7.67 16.65
CA TYR A 16 12.09 6.43 16.17
C TYR A 16 13.34 6.72 15.34
N PHE A 17 13.24 7.59 14.33
CA PHE A 17 14.37 7.90 13.45
C PHE A 17 15.49 8.62 14.20
N ARG A 18 15.19 9.54 15.12
CA ARG A 18 16.21 10.19 15.97
C ARG A 18 16.94 9.19 16.87
N LYS A 19 16.24 8.20 17.42
CA LYS A 19 16.87 7.14 18.22
C LYS A 19 17.72 6.19 17.38
N ARG A 20 17.30 5.92 16.14
CA ARG A 20 17.99 5.00 15.23
C ARG A 20 19.27 5.57 14.62
N PHE A 21 19.27 6.88 14.35
CA PHE A 21 20.40 7.62 13.77
C PHE A 21 20.97 8.55 14.84
N GLY A 22 22.07 8.16 15.48
CA GLY A 22 22.69 8.93 16.56
C GLY A 22 23.23 10.30 16.14
N ASP A 23 23.44 10.51 14.83
CA ASP A 23 23.82 11.80 14.26
C ASP A 23 22.58 12.67 13.98
N SER A 24 22.53 13.85 14.59
CA SER A 24 21.37 14.76 14.55
C SER A 24 21.07 15.31 13.16
N GLU A 25 22.11 15.61 12.37
CA GLU A 25 21.94 16.14 11.00
C GLU A 25 21.44 15.04 10.06
N GLN A 26 22.00 13.83 10.18
CA GLN A 26 21.56 12.65 9.44
C GLN A 26 20.10 12.32 9.75
N ALA A 27 19.72 12.26 11.03
CA ALA A 27 18.36 11.99 11.45
C ALA A 27 17.38 13.03 10.87
N SER A 28 17.75 14.31 10.95
CA SER A 28 16.93 15.42 10.43
C SER A 28 16.74 15.34 8.91
N SER A 29 17.81 15.01 8.17
CA SER A 29 17.77 14.81 6.72
C SER A 29 16.85 13.65 6.34
N ILE A 30 16.93 12.52 7.05
CA ILE A 30 16.07 11.36 6.82
C ILE A 30 14.60 11.67 7.11
N ILE A 31 14.31 12.32 8.24
CA ILE A 31 12.94 12.73 8.59
C ILE A 31 12.38 13.66 7.52
N SER A 32 13.17 14.62 7.05
CA SER A 32 12.79 15.53 5.97
C SER A 32 12.46 14.77 4.69
N HIS A 33 13.35 13.87 4.25
CA HIS A 33 13.14 13.04 3.06
C HIS A 33 11.85 12.21 3.16
N ILE A 34 11.63 11.53 4.28
CA ILE A 34 10.43 10.71 4.48
C ILE A 34 9.17 11.59 4.38
N LYS A 35 9.18 12.78 4.98
CA LYS A 35 8.06 13.73 4.87
C LYS A 35 7.82 14.22 3.44
N THR A 36 8.86 14.32 2.60
CA THR A 36 8.68 14.65 1.18
C THR A 36 7.99 13.54 0.38
N SER A 37 8.17 12.27 0.79
CA SER A 37 7.46 11.13 0.21
C SER A 37 6.26 10.74 1.06
N ARG A 38 5.10 11.33 0.74
CA ARG A 38 3.84 11.08 1.45
C ARG A 38 3.52 9.59 1.60
N SER A 39 3.75 8.80 0.56
CA SER A 39 3.55 7.34 0.61
C SER A 39 4.43 6.68 1.67
N LEU A 40 5.74 6.98 1.71
CA LEU A 40 6.64 6.41 2.72
C LEU A 40 6.28 6.87 4.13
N HIS A 41 5.92 8.15 4.28
CA HIS A 41 5.52 8.72 5.56
C HIS A 41 4.25 8.09 6.15
N ILE A 42 3.25 7.80 5.30
CA ILE A 42 2.03 7.09 5.71
C ILE A 42 2.36 5.65 6.12
N MET A 43 3.16 4.93 5.34
CA MET A 43 3.52 3.53 5.65
C MET A 43 4.27 3.41 6.98
N CYS A 44 5.11 4.40 7.33
CA CYS A 44 5.82 4.48 8.61
C CYS A 44 4.91 4.61 9.83
N HIS A 45 3.59 4.75 9.66
CA HIS A 45 2.64 4.53 10.73
C HIS A 45 2.74 3.11 11.32
N ILE A 46 3.06 2.11 10.50
CA ILE A 46 3.30 0.75 10.97
C ILE A 46 4.81 0.62 11.29
N PRO A 47 5.21 0.29 12.54
CA PRO A 47 6.61 0.34 12.99
C PRO A 47 7.61 -0.47 12.14
N VAL A 48 7.19 -1.58 11.53
CA VAL A 48 8.07 -2.37 10.66
C VAL A 48 8.56 -1.56 9.44
N PHE A 49 7.75 -0.64 8.91
CA PHE A 49 8.16 0.22 7.80
C PHE A 49 9.15 1.30 8.26
N CYS A 50 9.09 1.75 9.52
CA CYS A 50 10.16 2.57 10.09
C CYS A 50 11.49 1.80 10.10
N TRP A 51 11.47 0.54 10.51
CA TRP A 51 12.65 -0.32 10.52
C TRP A 51 13.22 -0.58 9.11
N ILE A 52 12.36 -0.93 8.14
CA ILE A 52 12.77 -1.13 6.74
C ILE A 52 13.36 0.18 6.19
N THR A 53 12.66 1.29 6.37
CA THR A 53 13.08 2.59 5.85
C THR A 53 14.42 3.00 6.44
N ALA A 54 14.59 2.90 7.76
CA ALA A 54 15.85 3.23 8.41
C ALA A 54 17.01 2.33 7.92
N THR A 55 16.77 1.02 7.80
CA THR A 55 17.78 0.06 7.33
C THR A 55 18.26 0.40 5.92
N VAL A 56 17.33 0.68 5.00
CA VAL A 56 17.66 1.01 3.61
C VAL A 56 18.34 2.37 3.50
N LEU A 57 17.83 3.40 4.17
CA LEU A 57 18.44 4.73 4.11
C LEU A 57 19.84 4.74 4.71
N GLU A 58 20.07 4.04 5.83
CA GLU A 58 21.41 3.86 6.40
C GLU A 58 22.38 3.23 5.39
N PHE A 59 21.92 2.17 4.72
CA PHE A 59 22.72 1.45 3.72
C PHE A 59 23.08 2.34 2.51
N VAL A 60 22.11 3.06 1.96
CA VAL A 60 22.31 3.96 0.82
C VAL A 60 23.31 5.07 1.17
N MET A 61 23.16 5.68 2.36
CA MET A 61 24.02 6.78 2.79
C MET A 61 25.46 6.33 3.05
N LYS A 62 25.67 5.17 3.67
CA LYS A 62 27.01 4.64 3.96
C LYS A 62 27.77 4.22 2.71
N ASN A 63 27.08 3.61 1.75
CA ASN A 63 27.72 3.01 0.58
C ASN A 63 27.74 3.93 -0.65
N LYS A 64 27.16 5.14 -0.56
CA LYS A 64 27.04 6.09 -1.68
C LYS A 64 26.45 5.45 -2.95
N GLU A 65 25.59 4.44 -2.80
CA GLU A 65 25.10 3.63 -3.94
C GLU A 65 24.27 4.43 -4.93
N SER A 66 23.66 5.53 -4.47
CA SER A 66 22.90 6.43 -5.30
C SER A 66 22.99 7.84 -4.73
N LYS A 67 22.94 8.83 -5.63
CA LYS A 67 22.82 10.25 -5.28
C LYS A 67 21.45 10.55 -4.68
N ASP A 68 20.43 9.77 -5.03
CA ASP A 68 19.05 9.98 -4.63
C ASP A 68 18.57 8.92 -3.64
N LEU A 69 17.81 9.36 -2.64
CA LEU A 69 17.12 8.50 -1.68
C LEU A 69 15.84 7.91 -2.31
N PRO A 70 15.43 6.70 -1.91
CA PRO A 70 14.27 6.03 -2.50
C PRO A 70 13.00 6.87 -2.35
N LYS A 71 12.26 7.04 -3.45
CA LYS A 71 11.05 7.87 -3.48
C LYS A 71 9.76 7.05 -3.41
N THR A 72 9.79 5.82 -3.93
CA THR A 72 8.66 4.89 -3.97
C THR A 72 8.87 3.70 -3.04
N LEU A 73 7.80 2.96 -2.73
CA LEU A 73 7.91 1.78 -1.88
C LEU A 73 8.65 0.66 -2.61
N THR A 74 8.44 0.51 -3.91
CA THR A 74 9.13 -0.51 -4.71
C THR A 74 10.63 -0.29 -4.74
N GLU A 75 11.07 0.96 -4.94
CA GLU A 75 12.49 1.31 -4.91
C GLU A 75 13.10 1.02 -3.53
N LEU A 76 12.38 1.34 -2.45
CA LEU A 76 12.81 1.03 -1.09
C LEU A 76 13.06 -0.47 -0.90
N TYR A 77 12.16 -1.33 -1.39
CA TYR A 77 12.27 -2.77 -1.24
C TYR A 77 13.32 -3.40 -2.17
N LEU A 78 13.53 -2.86 -3.37
CA LEU A 78 14.65 -3.25 -4.22
C LEU A 78 15.99 -2.98 -3.54
N ARG A 79 16.13 -1.82 -2.91
CA ARG A 79 17.32 -1.47 -2.14
C ARG A 79 17.45 -2.30 -0.85
N LEU A 80 16.34 -2.74 -0.25
CA LEU A 80 16.36 -3.71 0.86
C LEU A 80 16.93 -5.06 0.41
N VAL A 81 16.54 -5.56 -0.77
CA VAL A 81 17.13 -6.79 -1.33
C VAL A 81 18.62 -6.60 -1.60
N LEU A 82 19.02 -5.48 -2.20
CA LEU A 82 20.44 -5.15 -2.42
C LEU A 82 21.24 -5.14 -1.12
N PHE A 83 20.70 -4.54 -0.06
CA PHE A 83 21.29 -4.56 1.28
C PHE A 83 21.52 -5.99 1.78
N HIS A 84 20.52 -6.86 1.68
CA HIS A 84 20.65 -8.25 2.14
C HIS A 84 21.65 -9.07 1.32
N LEU A 85 21.72 -8.85 0.01
CA LEU A 85 22.70 -9.53 -0.84
C LEU A 85 24.12 -9.09 -0.53
N LYS A 86 24.40 -7.77 -0.46
CA LYS A 86 25.75 -7.28 -0.18
C LYS A 86 26.23 -7.61 1.24
N THR A 87 25.32 -7.64 2.21
CA THR A 87 25.69 -8.01 3.59
C THR A 87 25.94 -9.51 3.74
N LYS A 88 25.35 -10.36 2.89
CA LYS A 88 25.69 -11.79 2.79
C LYS A 88 27.13 -11.98 2.30
N ASP A 89 27.51 -11.30 1.21
CA ASP A 89 28.85 -11.41 0.61
C ASP A 89 29.97 -11.04 1.62
N ILE A 90 29.72 -10.09 2.51
CA ILE A 90 30.71 -9.61 3.50
C ILE A 90 30.84 -10.54 4.72
N LYS A 91 29.75 -11.22 5.14
CA LYS A 91 29.71 -11.94 6.41
C LYS A 91 30.07 -13.43 6.31
N TYR A 92 29.93 -14.04 5.13
CA TYR A 92 29.94 -15.51 5.02
C TYR A 92 30.86 -16.10 3.94
N ASP A 93 31.49 -15.30 3.07
CA ASP A 93 32.34 -15.86 2.00
C ASP A 93 33.83 -15.86 2.34
N GLY A 94 34.29 -17.03 2.80
CA GLY A 94 35.64 -17.53 2.62
C GLY A 94 35.78 -18.33 1.32
N GLY A 95 35.40 -17.76 0.17
CA GLY A 95 35.85 -18.22 -1.16
C GLY A 95 35.30 -19.53 -1.73
N ALA A 96 34.13 -20.03 -1.32
CA ALA A 96 33.49 -21.21 -1.93
C ALA A 96 32.19 -20.84 -2.63
N GLU A 97 32.19 -20.97 -3.97
CA GLU A 97 31.09 -20.87 -4.94
C GLU A 97 29.84 -20.08 -4.50
N THR A 98 29.81 -18.81 -4.91
CA THR A 98 28.64 -17.94 -4.85
C THR A 98 27.48 -18.57 -5.62
N GLU A 99 26.53 -19.19 -4.92
CA GLU A 99 25.20 -19.45 -5.49
C GLU A 99 24.70 -18.10 -6.02
N SER A 100 24.53 -17.98 -7.34
CA SER A 100 24.23 -16.70 -7.99
C SER A 100 23.05 -16.02 -7.28
N CYS A 101 23.22 -14.76 -6.86
CA CYS A 101 22.17 -13.95 -6.20
C CYS A 101 20.82 -14.03 -6.93
N ARG A 102 20.85 -14.21 -8.25
CA ARG A 102 19.69 -14.49 -9.10
C ARG A 102 18.89 -15.70 -8.62
N LYS A 103 19.53 -16.86 -8.43
CA LYS A 103 18.85 -18.11 -8.03
C LYS A 103 18.18 -17.97 -6.66
N ILE A 104 18.80 -17.22 -5.76
CA ILE A 104 18.25 -16.94 -4.42
C ILE A 104 16.97 -16.10 -4.57
N ILE A 105 17.02 -15.00 -5.33
CA ILE A 105 15.85 -14.16 -5.59
C ILE A 105 14.73 -14.97 -6.26
N GLU A 106 15.06 -15.80 -7.24
CA GLU A 106 14.09 -16.65 -7.95
C GLU A 106 13.41 -17.63 -7.01
N SER A 107 14.18 -18.31 -6.16
CA SER A 107 13.68 -19.29 -5.19
C SER A 107 12.80 -18.65 -4.12
N LEU A 108 13.23 -17.52 -3.55
CA LEU A 108 12.46 -16.75 -2.57
C LEU A 108 11.18 -16.18 -3.18
N GLY A 109 11.28 -15.67 -4.40
CA GLY A 109 10.16 -15.14 -5.16
C GLY A 109 9.09 -16.20 -5.42
N LYS A 110 9.52 -17.40 -5.87
CA LYS A 110 8.62 -18.54 -6.08
C LYS A 110 7.92 -18.94 -4.78
N LEU A 111 8.67 -19.14 -3.70
CA LEU A 111 8.10 -19.47 -2.39
C LEU A 111 7.07 -18.43 -1.96
N ALA A 112 7.42 -17.15 -2.04
CA ALA A 112 6.54 -16.06 -1.63
C ALA A 112 5.24 -16.04 -2.43
N PHE A 113 5.32 -16.24 -3.75
CA PHE A 113 4.15 -16.31 -4.62
C PHE A 113 3.27 -17.52 -4.32
N ASP A 114 3.86 -18.71 -4.18
CA ASP A 114 3.14 -19.95 -3.91
C ASP A 114 2.39 -19.85 -2.57
N GLN A 115 3.03 -19.34 -1.52
CA GLN A 115 2.38 -19.17 -0.21
C GLN A 115 1.35 -18.04 -0.22
N LEU A 116 1.57 -16.95 -0.98
CA LEU A 116 0.57 -15.88 -1.13
C LEU A 116 -0.70 -16.38 -1.84
N GLN A 117 -0.58 -17.22 -2.88
CA GLN A 117 -1.75 -17.82 -3.54
C GLN A 117 -2.50 -18.79 -2.63
N LYS A 118 -1.80 -19.49 -1.72
CA LYS A 118 -2.41 -20.38 -0.73
C LYS A 118 -3.05 -19.61 0.44
N GLY A 119 -2.77 -18.32 0.61
CA GLY A 119 -3.19 -17.53 1.76
C GLY A 119 -2.41 -17.87 3.04
N ASN A 120 -1.21 -18.44 2.90
CA ASN A 120 -0.37 -18.89 3.99
C ASN A 120 0.61 -17.81 4.43
N LEU A 121 0.65 -17.54 5.74
CA LEU A 121 1.65 -16.68 6.39
C LEU A 121 2.82 -17.48 6.98
N ILE A 122 2.58 -18.76 7.25
CA ILE A 122 3.58 -19.70 7.77
C ILE A 122 3.79 -20.83 6.74
N PHE A 123 5.01 -21.32 6.67
CA PHE A 123 5.40 -22.40 5.77
C PHE A 123 6.46 -23.29 6.43
N TYR A 124 6.68 -24.47 5.85
CA TYR A 124 7.50 -25.53 6.43
C TYR A 124 8.78 -25.75 5.63
N GLU A 125 9.65 -26.58 6.22
CA GLU A 125 10.88 -27.06 5.59
C GLU A 125 10.65 -27.70 4.20
N SER A 126 9.53 -28.40 4.04
CA SER A 126 9.14 -28.99 2.74
C SER A 126 8.91 -27.92 1.67
N ASP A 127 8.29 -26.78 2.04
CA ASP A 127 8.04 -25.68 1.09
C ASP A 127 9.35 -25.00 0.66
N LEU A 128 10.31 -24.88 1.59
CA LEU A 128 11.67 -24.38 1.29
C LEU A 128 12.37 -25.30 0.29
N THR A 129 12.32 -26.61 0.56
CA THR A 129 12.97 -27.64 -0.27
C THR A 129 12.36 -27.70 -1.66
N GLU A 130 11.03 -27.61 -1.77
CA GLU A 130 10.30 -27.55 -3.05
C GLU A 130 10.70 -26.32 -3.89
N CYS A 131 11.10 -25.23 -3.24
CA CYS A 131 11.59 -24.03 -3.90
C CYS A 131 13.12 -24.01 -4.10
N GLY A 132 13.83 -25.09 -3.74
CA GLY A 132 15.28 -25.19 -3.92
C GLY A 132 16.10 -24.39 -2.90
N ILE A 133 15.54 -24.06 -1.74
CA ILE A 133 16.23 -23.31 -0.68
C ILE A 133 16.83 -24.27 0.34
N ASP A 134 18.17 -24.28 0.48
CA ASP A 134 18.86 -25.02 1.54
C ASP A 134 18.63 -24.37 2.92
N ILE A 135 18.16 -25.16 3.87
CA ILE A 135 17.86 -24.78 5.25
C ILE A 135 19.13 -24.35 6.00
N ARG A 136 20.31 -24.90 5.66
CA ARG A 136 21.57 -24.48 6.30
C ARG A 136 21.94 -23.06 5.87
N ALA A 137 21.63 -22.69 4.63
CA ALA A 137 21.75 -21.34 4.11
C ALA A 137 20.60 -20.42 4.58
N ALA A 138 19.48 -20.96 5.09
CA ALA A 138 18.35 -20.16 5.56
C ALA A 138 18.69 -19.25 6.73
N SER A 139 19.65 -19.63 7.57
CA SER A 139 20.23 -18.79 8.64
C SER A 139 20.84 -17.48 8.11
N VAL A 140 21.27 -17.46 6.85
CA VAL A 140 21.85 -16.30 6.15
C VAL A 140 20.76 -15.31 5.69
N TYR A 141 19.49 -15.73 5.62
CA TYR A 141 18.36 -14.91 5.20
C TYR A 141 17.57 -14.29 6.36
N SER A 142 18.17 -14.17 7.56
CA SER A 142 17.51 -13.71 8.80
C SER A 142 16.81 -12.34 8.73
N GLY A 143 17.07 -11.53 7.70
CA GLY A 143 16.35 -10.27 7.45
C GLY A 143 15.18 -10.37 6.45
N VAL A 144 15.01 -11.49 5.77
CA VAL A 144 13.93 -11.74 4.78
C VAL A 144 12.84 -12.63 5.36
N PHE A 145 13.22 -13.74 6.00
CA PHE A 145 12.30 -14.62 6.71
C PHE A 145 12.94 -15.15 7.99
N THR A 146 12.11 -15.39 9.01
CA THR A 146 12.54 -15.81 10.34
C THR A 146 11.98 -17.19 10.65
N GLN A 147 12.77 -17.97 11.39
CA GLN A 147 12.29 -19.15 12.08
C GLN A 147 11.47 -18.68 13.29
N ILE A 148 10.22 -19.14 13.43
CA ILE A 148 9.33 -18.67 14.51
C ILE A 148 9.40 -19.61 15.72
N PHE A 149 9.32 -20.92 15.49
CA PHE A 149 9.33 -21.92 16.56
C PHE A 149 10.29 -23.06 16.22
N LYS A 150 11.05 -23.51 17.23
CA LYS A 150 11.63 -24.84 17.20
C LYS A 150 10.55 -25.84 17.62
N ALA A 151 10.55 -27.03 17.02
CA ALA A 151 9.60 -28.10 17.32
C ALA A 151 9.54 -28.43 18.83
N ASP A 152 10.64 -28.16 19.56
CA ASP A 152 10.77 -28.43 20.99
C ASP A 152 10.22 -27.32 21.91
N GLU A 153 9.93 -26.12 21.37
CA GLU A 153 9.54 -24.94 22.17
C GLU A 153 8.03 -24.66 22.15
N CYS A 154 7.29 -25.24 21.21
CA CYS A 154 5.85 -25.04 21.07
C CYS A 154 5.14 -26.37 20.77
N HIS A 155 4.40 -26.90 21.75
CA HIS A 155 3.64 -28.16 21.62
C HIS A 155 2.54 -28.17 20.54
N MET A 156 2.31 -27.04 19.85
CA MET A 156 1.35 -26.94 18.75
C MET A 156 1.92 -27.30 17.38
N PHE A 157 3.24 -27.31 17.21
CA PHE A 157 3.90 -27.57 15.93
C PHE A 157 4.88 -28.73 16.04
N ASN A 158 4.65 -29.79 15.28
CA ASN A 158 5.54 -30.96 15.28
C ASN A 158 6.84 -30.73 14.48
N ASN A 159 6.90 -29.66 13.68
CA ASN A 159 8.00 -29.34 12.77
C ASN A 159 8.42 -27.88 12.90
N VAL A 160 9.63 -27.55 12.46
CA VAL A 160 10.10 -26.16 12.37
C VAL A 160 9.23 -25.38 11.39
N VAL A 161 8.78 -24.20 11.82
CA VAL A 161 7.96 -23.29 11.01
C VAL A 161 8.67 -21.97 10.74
N TYR A 162 8.43 -21.44 9.54
CA TYR A 162 9.02 -20.23 9.02
C TYR A 162 7.93 -19.23 8.62
N CYS A 163 8.24 -17.94 8.68
CA CYS A 163 7.46 -16.89 8.04
C CYS A 163 8.37 -15.81 7.48
N PHE A 164 7.89 -15.06 6.49
CA PHE A 164 8.51 -13.80 6.14
C PHE A 164 8.44 -12.84 7.33
N VAL A 165 9.49 -12.02 7.52
CA VAL A 165 9.55 -11.07 8.65
C VAL A 165 8.32 -10.16 8.68
N HIS A 166 7.77 -9.85 7.51
CA HIS A 166 6.50 -9.18 7.36
C HIS A 166 5.82 -9.58 6.05
N LEU A 167 4.48 -9.55 6.00
CA LEU A 167 3.69 -9.87 4.80
C LEU A 167 4.08 -9.00 3.60
N SER A 168 4.47 -7.75 3.82
CA SER A 168 4.94 -6.87 2.74
C SER A 168 6.19 -7.40 2.03
N ILE A 169 7.07 -8.13 2.73
CA ILE A 169 8.26 -8.75 2.13
C ILE A 169 7.83 -9.94 1.28
N GLN A 170 6.89 -10.75 1.76
CA GLN A 170 6.28 -11.84 0.99
C GLN A 170 5.62 -11.30 -0.29
N GLU A 171 4.77 -10.28 -0.19
CA GLU A 171 4.11 -9.69 -1.35
C GLU A 171 5.08 -9.06 -2.34
N PHE A 172 6.16 -8.43 -1.85
CA PHE A 172 7.21 -7.90 -2.71
C PHE A 172 7.93 -9.00 -3.50
N PHE A 173 8.39 -10.06 -2.84
CA PHE A 173 9.06 -11.17 -3.51
C PHE A 173 8.12 -11.90 -4.48
N ALA A 174 6.83 -12.04 -4.13
CA ALA A 174 5.82 -12.57 -5.02
C ALA A 174 5.66 -11.69 -6.28
N ALA A 175 5.58 -10.36 -6.12
CA ALA A 175 5.49 -9.42 -7.24
C ALA A 175 6.73 -9.48 -8.13
N LEU A 176 7.91 -9.56 -7.52
CA LEU A 176 9.19 -9.72 -8.23
C LEU A 176 9.24 -11.01 -9.03
N HIS A 177 8.78 -12.13 -8.47
CA HIS A 177 8.69 -13.41 -9.18
C HIS A 177 7.76 -13.35 -10.38
N VAL A 178 6.56 -12.77 -10.21
CA VAL A 178 5.59 -12.61 -11.28
C VAL A 178 6.12 -11.70 -12.39
N TYR A 179 6.77 -10.60 -12.03
CA TYR A 179 7.42 -9.69 -12.97
C TYR A 179 8.52 -10.41 -13.75
N LEU A 180 9.52 -10.99 -13.08
CA LEU A 180 10.66 -11.64 -13.72
C LEU A 180 10.23 -12.81 -14.61
N THR A 181 9.24 -13.60 -14.17
CA THR A 181 8.68 -14.69 -14.98
C THR A 181 8.06 -14.15 -16.26
N PHE A 182 7.28 -13.07 -16.19
CA PHE A 182 6.66 -12.48 -17.36
C PHE A 182 7.69 -11.88 -18.32
N ILE A 183 8.67 -11.12 -17.83
CA ILE A 183 9.70 -10.52 -18.70
C ILE A 183 10.59 -11.57 -19.36
N ASN A 184 10.96 -12.64 -18.64
CA ASN A 184 11.87 -13.66 -19.14
C ASN A 184 11.20 -14.69 -20.07
N SER A 185 9.92 -14.99 -19.85
CA SER A 185 9.23 -16.11 -20.55
C SER A 185 7.92 -15.74 -21.24
N GLY A 186 7.40 -14.52 -21.02
CA GLY A 186 6.07 -14.10 -21.47
C GLY A 186 4.91 -14.71 -20.69
N VAL A 187 5.18 -15.55 -19.67
CA VAL A 187 4.15 -16.25 -18.91
C VAL A 187 3.54 -15.31 -17.87
N ASN A 188 2.23 -15.05 -18.00
CA ASN A 188 1.45 -14.35 -16.98
C ASN A 188 0.94 -15.34 -15.92
N LEU A 189 1.60 -15.37 -14.77
CA LEU A 189 1.23 -16.23 -13.62
C LEU A 189 -0.09 -15.84 -12.94
N LEU A 190 -0.63 -14.65 -13.20
CA LEU A 190 -1.85 -14.18 -12.55
C LEU A 190 -3.13 -14.75 -13.16
N LYS A 191 -3.07 -15.23 -14.41
CA LYS A 191 -4.21 -15.85 -15.10
C LYS A 191 -4.27 -17.35 -14.82
N LYS A 192 -5.48 -17.89 -14.59
CA LYS A 192 -5.71 -19.33 -14.43
C LYS A 192 -5.20 -20.06 -15.67
N GLN A 193 -4.27 -20.99 -15.48
CA GLN A 193 -3.74 -21.81 -16.56
C GLN A 193 -4.77 -22.87 -16.95
N SER A 194 -5.45 -22.69 -18.07
CA SER A 194 -6.14 -23.79 -18.76
C SER A 194 -5.27 -24.34 -19.89
N PRO A 195 -5.42 -25.61 -20.29
CA PRO A 195 -4.61 -26.21 -21.37
C PRO A 195 -4.70 -25.43 -22.69
N LEU A 196 -5.88 -24.88 -23.00
CA LEU A 196 -6.11 -23.99 -24.16
C LEU A 196 -5.33 -22.66 -24.07
N PHE A 197 -5.12 -22.13 -22.87
CA PHE A 197 -4.41 -20.87 -22.65
C PHE A 197 -2.89 -20.96 -22.86
N LYS A 198 -2.28 -22.15 -22.74
CA LYS A 198 -0.84 -22.34 -23.01
C LYS A 198 -0.47 -22.03 -24.46
N ILE A 199 -1.41 -22.22 -25.40
CA ILE A 199 -1.21 -21.95 -26.84
C ILE A 199 -1.27 -20.44 -27.13
N PHE A 200 -2.09 -19.68 -26.39
CA PHE A 200 -2.28 -18.23 -26.56
C PHE A 200 -1.34 -17.36 -25.71
N GLN A 201 -0.48 -17.93 -24.87
CA GLN A 201 0.44 -17.16 -24.03
C GLN A 201 1.50 -16.38 -24.82
N LYS A 202 1.89 -16.86 -26.01
CA LYS A 202 2.83 -16.16 -26.90
C LYS A 202 2.30 -14.83 -27.47
N THR A 203 1.02 -14.50 -27.23
CA THR A 203 0.33 -13.32 -27.78
C THR A 203 -0.08 -12.29 -26.73
N LEU A 204 0.26 -12.49 -25.45
CA LEU A 204 -0.08 -11.53 -24.39
C LEU A 204 0.79 -10.29 -24.48
N THR A 205 0.17 -9.12 -24.53
CA THR A 205 0.90 -7.84 -24.50
C THR A 205 1.26 -7.46 -23.06
N VAL A 206 2.29 -6.61 -22.90
CA VAL A 206 2.67 -6.00 -21.61
C VAL A 206 1.47 -5.26 -20.97
N LYS A 207 0.67 -4.60 -21.81
CA LYS A 207 -0.57 -3.96 -21.41
C LYS A 207 -1.53 -4.97 -20.77
N ASP A 208 -1.80 -6.09 -21.44
CA ASP A 208 -2.72 -7.12 -20.92
C ASP A 208 -2.24 -7.71 -19.60
N PHE A 209 -0.92 -7.82 -19.42
CA PHE A 209 -0.32 -8.27 -18.17
C PHE A 209 -0.65 -7.33 -17.00
N TYR A 210 -0.31 -6.06 -17.10
CA TYR A 210 -0.59 -5.11 -16.01
C TYR A 210 -2.08 -4.85 -15.81
N GLN A 211 -2.88 -4.79 -16.88
CA GLN A 211 -4.33 -4.64 -16.76
C GLN A 211 -4.94 -5.83 -16.01
N SER A 212 -4.49 -7.06 -16.31
CA SER A 212 -4.94 -8.25 -15.58
C SER A 212 -4.55 -8.24 -14.10
N ALA A 213 -3.39 -7.67 -13.75
CA ALA A 213 -2.97 -7.51 -12.37
C ALA A 213 -3.85 -6.50 -11.61
N VAL A 214 -4.14 -5.35 -12.24
CA VAL A 214 -5.05 -4.34 -11.69
C VAL A 214 -6.44 -4.94 -11.46
N ASP A 215 -6.98 -5.66 -12.43
CA ASP A 215 -8.30 -6.29 -12.30
C ASP A 215 -8.31 -7.34 -11.19
N LYS A 216 -7.30 -8.22 -11.12
CA LYS A 216 -7.21 -9.26 -10.08
C LYS A 216 -7.13 -8.66 -8.67
N ALA A 217 -6.42 -7.54 -8.49
CA ALA A 217 -6.37 -6.85 -7.21
C ALA A 217 -7.72 -6.18 -6.88
N LEU A 218 -8.39 -5.57 -7.86
CA LEU A 218 -9.71 -4.96 -7.66
C LEU A 218 -10.82 -6.00 -7.42
N GLU A 219 -10.68 -7.22 -7.92
CA GLU A 219 -11.58 -8.34 -7.64
C GLU A 219 -11.36 -8.94 -6.25
N SER A 220 -10.21 -8.67 -5.61
CA SER A 220 -9.91 -9.14 -4.26
C SER A 220 -10.92 -8.57 -3.24
N PRO A 221 -11.51 -9.41 -2.38
CA PRO A 221 -12.51 -8.97 -1.41
C PRO A 221 -11.90 -8.23 -0.21
N ASN A 222 -10.66 -8.55 0.15
CA ASN A 222 -9.99 -8.10 1.38
C ASN A 222 -8.70 -7.30 1.12
N GLY A 223 -8.40 -6.94 -0.12
CA GLY A 223 -7.23 -6.13 -0.46
C GLY A 223 -5.89 -6.84 -0.31
N HIS A 224 -5.83 -8.17 -0.12
CA HIS A 224 -4.57 -8.93 0.07
C HIS A 224 -3.60 -8.90 -1.13
N LEU A 225 -4.00 -8.29 -2.25
CA LEU A 225 -3.15 -8.09 -3.43
C LEU A 225 -2.82 -6.61 -3.66
N ASP A 226 -3.22 -5.72 -2.76
CA ASP A 226 -3.07 -4.28 -2.96
C ASP A 226 -1.60 -3.88 -2.96
N LEU A 227 -0.85 -4.33 -1.97
CA LEU A 227 0.56 -4.03 -1.86
C LEU A 227 1.41 -4.85 -2.85
N PHE A 228 1.04 -6.11 -3.13
CA PHE A 228 1.53 -6.86 -4.30
C PHE A 228 1.40 -6.07 -5.61
N LEU A 229 0.23 -5.49 -5.90
CA LEU A 229 -0.01 -4.73 -7.13
C LEU A 229 0.87 -3.48 -7.21
N ARG A 230 0.99 -2.76 -6.09
CA ARG A 230 1.88 -1.59 -5.98
C ARG A 230 3.31 -1.95 -6.38
N PHE A 231 3.83 -3.03 -5.82
CA PHE A 231 5.18 -3.52 -6.16
C PHE A 231 5.29 -3.93 -7.62
N LEU A 232 4.33 -4.71 -8.13
CA LEU A 232 4.36 -5.19 -9.50
C LEU A 232 4.39 -4.05 -10.52
N LEU A 233 3.61 -2.99 -10.28
CA LEU A 233 3.60 -1.79 -11.11
C LEU A 233 4.86 -0.95 -10.92
N GLY A 234 5.35 -0.80 -9.69
CA GLY A 234 6.60 -0.06 -9.46
C GLY A 234 7.81 -0.71 -10.14
N LEU A 235 7.84 -2.04 -10.27
CA LEU A 235 8.92 -2.78 -10.96
C LEU A 235 9.00 -2.43 -12.47
N SER A 236 7.92 -1.90 -13.05
CA SER A 236 7.90 -1.50 -14.46
C SER A 236 8.55 -0.14 -14.73
N LEU A 237 8.86 0.66 -13.70
CA LEU A 237 9.58 1.92 -13.87
C LEU A 237 11.03 1.69 -14.28
N GLN A 238 11.51 2.48 -15.24
CA GLN A 238 12.88 2.38 -15.76
C GLN A 238 13.95 2.50 -14.66
N THR A 239 13.77 3.42 -13.71
CA THR A 239 14.69 3.61 -12.57
C THR A 239 14.83 2.34 -11.72
N ASN A 240 13.75 1.58 -11.59
CA ASN A 240 13.75 0.31 -10.87
C ASN A 240 14.27 -0.84 -11.72
N GLN A 241 14.10 -0.79 -13.05
CA GLN A 241 14.70 -1.76 -13.97
C GLN A 241 16.22 -1.71 -13.92
N ASP A 242 16.84 -0.54 -13.81
CA ASP A 242 18.30 -0.42 -13.71
C ASP A 242 18.83 -1.10 -12.43
N LEU A 243 18.13 -0.92 -11.30
CA LEU A 243 18.41 -1.66 -10.05
C LEU A 243 18.18 -3.17 -10.23
N LEU A 244 17.15 -3.57 -10.96
CA LEU A 244 16.84 -4.96 -11.26
C LEU A 244 17.90 -5.63 -12.15
N CYS A 245 18.43 -4.90 -13.13
CA CYS A 245 19.50 -5.36 -14.00
C CYS A 245 20.76 -5.66 -13.18
N MET A 246 21.08 -4.85 -12.16
CA MET A 246 22.16 -5.16 -11.22
C MET A 246 21.87 -6.42 -10.39
N LEU A 247 20.62 -6.63 -9.99
CA LEU A 247 20.21 -7.79 -9.18
C LEU A 247 20.13 -9.10 -9.97
N THR A 248 19.73 -9.03 -11.24
CA THR A 248 19.33 -10.20 -12.02
C THR A 248 20.09 -10.38 -13.32
N GLN A 249 20.97 -9.44 -13.73
CA GLN A 249 21.71 -9.48 -15.00
C GLN A 249 20.81 -9.66 -16.25
N THR A 250 19.56 -9.18 -16.17
CA THR A 250 18.58 -9.26 -17.27
C THR A 250 18.65 -7.99 -18.13
N GLY A 251 18.33 -8.06 -19.43
CA GLY A 251 18.28 -6.88 -20.29
C GLY A 251 17.11 -5.95 -19.95
N SER A 252 17.25 -4.63 -20.14
CA SER A 252 16.17 -3.68 -19.88
C SER A 252 15.11 -3.75 -20.98
N SER A 253 13.84 -3.73 -20.60
CA SER A 253 12.72 -3.63 -21.53
C SER A 253 11.98 -2.33 -21.24
N SER A 254 12.15 -1.32 -22.10
CA SER A 254 11.41 -0.06 -22.00
C SER A 254 9.93 -0.33 -22.30
N GLN A 255 9.09 -0.28 -21.26
CA GLN A 255 7.65 -0.50 -21.34
C GLN A 255 6.93 0.83 -21.14
N THR A 256 5.96 1.16 -22.01
CA THR A 256 5.20 2.42 -21.91
C THR A 256 4.13 2.33 -20.81
N ASN A 257 4.51 2.65 -19.57
CA ASN A 257 3.62 2.71 -18.41
C ASN A 257 2.39 3.63 -18.59
N GLN A 258 2.39 4.50 -19.59
CA GLN A 258 1.30 5.43 -19.91
C GLN A 258 -0.05 4.73 -20.16
N GLU A 259 -0.05 3.57 -20.82
CA GLU A 259 -1.29 2.83 -21.07
C GLU A 259 -1.89 2.27 -19.78
N THR A 260 -1.03 1.77 -18.89
CA THR A 260 -1.42 1.28 -17.56
C THR A 260 -1.93 2.42 -16.69
N VAL A 261 -1.26 3.58 -16.70
CA VAL A 261 -1.72 4.80 -16.02
C VAL A 261 -3.11 5.20 -16.52
N HIS A 262 -3.32 5.25 -17.84
CA HIS A 262 -4.63 5.56 -18.42
C HIS A 262 -5.70 4.55 -17.98
N TYR A 263 -5.36 3.26 -17.94
CA TYR A 263 -6.27 2.22 -17.46
C TYR A 263 -6.65 2.41 -15.99
N ILE A 264 -5.69 2.71 -15.12
CA ILE A 264 -5.95 2.99 -13.70
C ILE A 264 -6.85 4.22 -13.54
N LYS A 265 -6.59 5.31 -14.27
CA LYS A 265 -7.44 6.52 -14.27
C LYS A 265 -8.87 6.23 -14.75
N LYS A 266 -9.02 5.34 -15.73
CA LYS A 266 -10.33 4.84 -16.17
C LYS A 266 -11.03 4.04 -15.07
N LYS A 267 -10.32 3.17 -14.33
CA LYS A 267 -10.89 2.41 -13.20
C LYS A 267 -11.30 3.33 -12.04
N LEU A 268 -10.51 4.35 -11.74
CA LEU A 268 -10.84 5.42 -10.76
C LEU A 268 -12.09 6.22 -11.15
N SER A 269 -12.45 6.24 -12.44
CA SER A 269 -13.71 6.85 -12.88
C SER A 269 -14.94 5.96 -12.64
N GLY A 270 -14.73 4.70 -12.27
CA GLY A 270 -15.79 3.72 -12.00
C GLY A 270 -16.35 3.79 -10.57
N LYS A 271 -17.20 2.82 -10.24
CA LYS A 271 -17.70 2.63 -8.87
C LYS A 271 -16.71 1.76 -8.09
N LEU A 272 -15.83 2.39 -7.32
CA LEU A 272 -14.88 1.72 -6.42
C LEU A 272 -15.17 2.14 -4.97
N SER A 273 -14.80 1.26 -4.03
CA SER A 273 -14.75 1.65 -2.61
C SER A 273 -13.58 2.63 -2.38
N ALA A 274 -13.61 3.36 -1.28
CA ALA A 274 -12.55 4.32 -0.96
C ALA A 274 -11.18 3.63 -0.83
N GLU A 275 -11.15 2.45 -0.20
CA GLU A 275 -9.94 1.65 0.00
C GLU A 275 -9.31 1.24 -1.33
N LYS A 276 -10.12 0.75 -2.27
CA LYS A 276 -9.66 0.38 -3.62
C LYS A 276 -9.16 1.60 -4.40
N SER A 277 -9.85 2.73 -4.31
CA SER A 277 -9.39 3.98 -4.93
C SER A 277 -8.07 4.45 -4.33
N ILE A 278 -7.90 4.41 -3.00
CA ILE A 278 -6.65 4.75 -2.31
C ILE A 278 -5.50 3.86 -2.81
N ASN A 279 -5.73 2.55 -2.91
CA ASN A 279 -4.72 1.64 -3.43
C ASN A 279 -4.31 2.00 -4.87
N LEU A 280 -5.27 2.32 -5.74
CA LEU A 280 -4.98 2.75 -7.12
C LEU A 280 -4.19 4.07 -7.18
N PHE A 281 -4.43 5.02 -6.27
CA PHE A 281 -3.57 6.22 -6.17
C PHE A 281 -2.16 5.89 -5.68
N HIS A 282 -2.00 4.94 -4.76
CA HIS A 282 -0.67 4.44 -4.43
C HIS A 282 0.01 3.77 -5.62
N CYS A 283 -0.73 3.01 -6.44
CA CYS A 283 -0.21 2.44 -7.68
C CYS A 283 0.24 3.51 -8.68
N LEU A 284 -0.54 4.60 -8.85
CA LEU A 284 -0.13 5.74 -9.68
C LEU A 284 1.16 6.39 -9.15
N ASN A 285 1.30 6.54 -7.82
CA ASN A 285 2.53 7.03 -7.21
C ASN A 285 3.73 6.09 -7.46
N GLU A 286 3.54 4.78 -7.45
CA GLU A 286 4.59 3.81 -7.81
C GLU A 286 4.95 3.86 -9.30
N LEU A 287 4.06 4.37 -10.16
CA LEU A 287 4.30 4.63 -11.59
C LEU A 287 4.78 6.07 -11.88
N ASP A 288 5.11 6.84 -10.83
CA ASP A 288 5.51 8.26 -10.90
C ASP A 288 4.46 9.19 -11.55
N ASP A 289 3.18 8.81 -11.53
CA ASP A 289 2.07 9.65 -11.99
C ASP A 289 1.35 10.29 -10.79
N ARG A 290 1.49 11.61 -10.65
CA ARG A 290 0.83 12.41 -9.61
C ARG A 290 -0.19 13.40 -10.17
N SER A 291 -0.46 13.33 -11.47
CA SER A 291 -1.13 14.41 -12.20
C SER A 291 -2.51 14.75 -11.65
N LEU A 292 -3.33 13.73 -11.33
CA LEU A 292 -4.67 13.92 -10.76
C LEU A 292 -4.63 14.55 -9.37
N VAL A 293 -3.64 14.17 -8.55
CA VAL A 293 -3.48 14.70 -7.20
C VAL A 293 -3.01 16.14 -7.26
N GLU A 294 -2.02 16.44 -8.12
CA GLU A 294 -1.48 17.77 -8.32
C GLU A 294 -2.53 18.74 -8.86
N GLU A 295 -3.35 18.29 -9.82
CA GLU A 295 -4.47 19.06 -10.37
C GLU A 295 -5.45 19.49 -9.27
N ILE A 296 -5.87 18.55 -8.40
CA ILE A 296 -6.79 18.87 -7.31
C ILE A 296 -6.13 19.74 -6.24
N GLN A 297 -4.88 19.48 -5.90
CA GLN A 297 -4.13 20.32 -4.96
C GLN A 297 -3.96 21.75 -5.48
N GLN A 298 -3.74 21.94 -6.78
CA GLN A 298 -3.65 23.26 -7.40
C GLN A 298 -5.00 23.99 -7.37
N SER A 299 -6.10 23.29 -7.67
CA SER A 299 -7.46 23.85 -7.55
C SER A 299 -7.81 24.25 -6.12
N LEU A 300 -7.41 23.44 -5.12
CA LEU A 300 -7.59 23.76 -3.70
C LEU A 300 -6.78 25.00 -3.29
N ARG A 301 -5.50 25.10 -3.69
CA ARG A 301 -4.64 26.25 -3.36
C ARG A 301 -5.11 27.56 -4.00
N SER A 302 -5.73 27.48 -5.17
CA SER A 302 -6.24 28.65 -5.89
C SER A 302 -7.64 29.08 -5.43
N GLY A 303 -8.30 28.31 -4.55
CA GLY A 303 -9.67 28.58 -4.10
C GLY A 303 -10.73 28.41 -5.20
N ARG A 304 -10.39 27.74 -6.31
CA ARG A 304 -11.25 27.58 -7.50
C ARG A 304 -11.82 26.16 -7.63
N LEU A 305 -11.96 25.42 -6.55
CA LEU A 305 -12.49 24.06 -6.63
C LEU A 305 -14.00 24.10 -6.92
N SER A 306 -14.38 24.12 -8.20
CA SER A 306 -15.75 23.92 -8.63
C SER A 306 -16.12 22.45 -8.53
N THR A 307 -16.63 22.03 -7.36
CA THR A 307 -16.99 20.62 -7.11
C THR A 307 -18.02 20.06 -8.10
N ASP A 308 -18.80 20.92 -8.75
CA ASP A 308 -19.78 20.50 -9.75
C ASP A 308 -19.16 20.02 -11.07
N GLU A 309 -17.95 20.49 -11.38
CA GLU A 309 -17.19 20.16 -12.59
C GLU A 309 -16.23 18.96 -12.40
N LEU A 310 -16.04 18.50 -11.16
CA LEU A 310 -15.13 17.39 -10.88
C LEU A 310 -15.63 16.09 -11.49
N SER A 311 -14.77 15.49 -12.32
CA SER A 311 -14.92 14.13 -12.83
C SER A 311 -14.88 13.09 -11.70
N PRO A 312 -15.40 11.87 -11.91
CA PRO A 312 -15.34 10.81 -10.91
C PRO A 312 -13.91 10.46 -10.42
N ALA A 313 -12.91 10.50 -11.30
CA ALA A 313 -11.51 10.29 -10.92
C ALA A 313 -10.96 11.44 -10.06
N GLN A 314 -11.33 12.69 -10.37
CA GLN A 314 -10.96 13.86 -9.56
C GLN A 314 -11.63 13.84 -8.17
N TRP A 315 -12.89 13.39 -8.07
CA TRP A 315 -13.53 13.13 -6.77
C TRP A 315 -12.76 12.09 -5.96
N SER A 316 -12.35 11.00 -6.60
CA SER A 316 -11.52 9.99 -5.94
C SER A 316 -10.17 10.56 -5.49
N ALA A 317 -9.57 11.46 -6.27
CA ALA A 317 -8.33 12.15 -5.91
C ALA A 317 -8.52 13.08 -4.70
N LEU A 318 -9.64 13.81 -4.63
CA LEU A 318 -9.98 14.64 -3.48
C LEU A 318 -10.13 13.78 -2.21
N VAL A 319 -10.88 12.68 -2.28
CA VAL A 319 -11.03 11.72 -1.17
C VAL A 319 -9.66 11.20 -0.73
N PHE A 320 -8.82 10.78 -1.67
CA PHE A 320 -7.46 10.32 -1.38
C PHE A 320 -6.61 11.39 -0.69
N ILE A 321 -6.66 12.63 -1.16
CA ILE A 321 -5.92 13.76 -0.57
C ILE A 321 -6.34 13.99 0.89
N LEU A 322 -7.65 13.99 1.15
CA LEU A 322 -8.20 14.26 2.48
C LEU A 322 -7.95 13.12 3.46
N LEU A 323 -8.14 11.87 3.03
CA LEU A 323 -7.86 10.69 3.86
C LEU A 323 -6.37 10.45 4.12
N SER A 324 -5.52 10.96 3.24
CA SER A 324 -4.07 10.89 3.42
C SER A 324 -3.52 12.06 4.26
N SER A 325 -4.37 12.98 4.73
CA SER A 325 -4.00 14.11 5.59
C SER A 325 -4.44 13.86 7.01
N ASP A 326 -3.76 14.48 7.98
CA ASP A 326 -4.12 14.42 9.39
C ASP A 326 -5.32 15.34 9.68
N LEU A 327 -6.49 14.93 9.20
CA LEU A 327 -7.72 15.71 9.25
C LEU A 327 -8.61 15.25 10.40
N ASP A 328 -8.42 15.87 11.56
CA ASP A 328 -9.30 15.65 12.72
C ASP A 328 -10.68 16.30 12.53
N GLU A 329 -10.74 17.44 11.84
CA GLU A 329 -11.96 18.19 11.55
C GLU A 329 -12.20 18.29 10.05
N PHE A 330 -13.33 17.76 9.58
CA PHE A 330 -13.80 17.91 8.21
C PHE A 330 -14.95 18.91 8.15
N ASP A 331 -14.75 19.97 7.37
CA ASP A 331 -15.74 21.00 7.12
C ASP A 331 -16.15 20.96 5.64
N LEU A 332 -17.40 20.58 5.40
CA LEU A 332 -17.92 20.44 4.04
C LEU A 332 -17.99 21.79 3.31
N GLU A 333 -18.15 22.90 4.04
CA GLU A 333 -18.21 24.25 3.46
C GLU A 333 -16.91 24.63 2.74
N LYS A 334 -15.76 24.15 3.22
CA LYS A 334 -14.45 24.40 2.60
C LYS A 334 -14.34 23.82 1.19
N TYR A 335 -15.25 22.93 0.81
CA TYR A 335 -15.27 22.28 -0.51
C TYR A 335 -16.54 22.60 -1.27
N SER A 336 -17.72 22.28 -0.71
CA SER A 336 -19.02 22.51 -1.33
C SER A 336 -20.17 22.17 -0.40
N ARG A 337 -21.10 23.10 -0.21
CA ARG A 337 -22.33 22.93 0.59
C ARG A 337 -23.42 22.07 -0.07
N SER A 338 -23.08 21.24 -1.05
CA SER A 338 -24.05 20.42 -1.80
C SER A 338 -24.19 18.99 -1.25
N GLU A 339 -25.39 18.42 -1.34
CA GLU A 339 -25.62 16.99 -1.06
C GLU A 339 -24.70 16.10 -1.91
N LYS A 340 -24.54 16.43 -3.19
CA LYS A 340 -23.67 15.68 -4.12
C LYS A 340 -22.24 15.59 -3.58
N ALA A 341 -21.69 16.69 -3.07
CA ALA A 341 -20.36 16.71 -2.48
C ALA A 341 -20.30 15.86 -1.20
N LEU A 342 -21.28 16.00 -0.30
CA LEU A 342 -21.38 15.17 0.91
C LEU A 342 -21.34 13.68 0.56
N LEU A 343 -22.19 13.23 -0.36
CA LEU A 343 -22.29 11.83 -0.76
C LEU A 343 -20.99 11.30 -1.39
N LYS A 344 -20.22 12.16 -2.07
CA LYS A 344 -18.89 11.80 -2.61
C LYS A 344 -17.80 11.79 -1.54
N LEU A 345 -17.98 12.51 -0.44
CA LEU A 345 -17.03 12.67 0.66
C LEU A 345 -17.40 11.88 1.92
N LEU A 346 -18.42 11.01 1.87
CA LEU A 346 -18.77 10.11 2.98
C LEU A 346 -17.58 9.30 3.54
N PRO A 347 -16.61 8.83 2.72
CA PRO A 347 -15.42 8.18 3.26
C PRO A 347 -14.62 9.10 4.21
N VAL A 348 -14.55 10.40 3.91
CA VAL A 348 -13.88 11.40 4.75
C VAL A 348 -14.68 11.64 6.02
N VAL A 349 -16.01 11.81 5.91
CA VAL A 349 -16.92 11.95 7.05
C VAL A 349 -16.76 10.78 8.03
N LYS A 350 -16.67 9.55 7.52
CA LYS A 350 -16.50 8.34 8.35
C LYS A 350 -15.16 8.31 9.10
N ALA A 351 -14.10 8.85 8.46
CA ALA A 351 -12.75 8.84 9.00
C ALA A 351 -12.45 9.99 9.97
N SER A 352 -13.18 11.12 9.89
CA SER A 352 -12.98 12.31 10.71
C SER A 352 -13.57 12.19 12.12
N LYS A 353 -12.94 12.86 13.09
CA LYS A 353 -13.44 12.94 14.47
C LYS A 353 -14.53 14.00 14.61
N LYS A 354 -14.39 15.11 13.90
CA LYS A 354 -15.34 16.21 13.91
C LYS A 354 -15.79 16.53 12.50
N VAL A 355 -17.09 16.66 12.29
CA VAL A 355 -17.67 16.95 10.97
C VAL A 355 -18.63 18.13 11.07
N LEU A 356 -18.39 19.14 10.23
CA LEU A 356 -19.21 20.35 10.13
C LEU A 356 -20.03 20.30 8.84
N LEU A 357 -21.36 20.19 8.97
CA LEU A 357 -22.33 20.20 7.87
C LEU A 357 -23.32 21.37 8.03
N SER A 358 -22.89 22.46 8.66
CA SER A 358 -23.71 23.65 8.87
C SER A 358 -24.09 24.31 7.54
N ARG A 359 -25.35 24.74 7.39
CA ARG A 359 -25.87 25.41 6.17
C ARG A 359 -25.65 24.60 4.87
N CYS A 360 -25.78 23.29 4.94
CA CYS A 360 -25.62 22.40 3.79
C CYS A 360 -26.99 22.01 3.21
N ALA A 361 -27.05 21.81 1.88
CA ALA A 361 -28.27 21.34 1.24
C ALA A 361 -28.44 19.83 1.49
N LEU A 362 -28.88 19.45 2.69
CA LEU A 362 -29.12 18.05 3.09
C LEU A 362 -30.53 17.60 2.71
N SER A 363 -30.68 16.35 2.32
CA SER A 363 -31.99 15.71 2.14
C SER A 363 -32.05 14.40 2.92
N LYS A 364 -33.22 13.75 2.93
CA LYS A 364 -33.41 12.38 3.40
C LYS A 364 -32.25 11.42 3.08
N ARG A 365 -31.71 11.46 1.85
CA ARG A 365 -30.60 10.59 1.43
C ARG A 365 -29.31 10.86 2.20
N SER A 366 -29.02 12.13 2.50
CA SER A 366 -27.89 12.50 3.37
C SER A 366 -28.05 11.91 4.76
N PHE A 367 -29.26 11.96 5.34
CA PHE A 367 -29.53 11.42 6.68
C PHE A 367 -29.44 9.90 6.73
N GLU A 368 -29.89 9.19 5.70
CA GLU A 368 -29.69 7.73 5.57
C GLU A 368 -28.20 7.39 5.58
N ALA A 369 -27.39 8.10 4.79
CA ALA A 369 -25.95 7.88 4.73
C ALA A 369 -25.23 8.21 6.05
N LEU A 370 -25.62 9.30 6.73
CA LEU A 370 -25.08 9.66 8.05
C LEU A 370 -25.46 8.62 9.11
N SER A 371 -26.70 8.12 9.07
CA SER A 371 -27.17 7.05 9.95
C SER A 371 -26.38 5.75 9.76
N GLU A 372 -26.07 5.39 8.53
CA GLU A 372 -25.22 4.24 8.20
C GLU A 372 -23.79 4.42 8.75
N ILE A 373 -23.22 5.62 8.62
CA ILE A 373 -21.89 5.94 9.18
C ILE A 373 -21.90 5.82 10.70
N LEU A 374 -22.88 6.42 11.38
CA LEU A 374 -23.01 6.37 12.85
C LEU A 374 -23.20 4.94 13.35
N SER A 375 -23.87 4.10 12.56
CA SER A 375 -24.07 2.68 12.88
C SER A 375 -22.86 1.81 12.59
N SER A 376 -21.81 2.33 11.96
CA SER A 376 -20.67 1.53 11.51
C SER A 376 -19.62 1.39 12.61
N PRO A 377 -19.16 0.18 12.98
CA PRO A 377 -18.16 -0.02 14.04
C PRO A 377 -16.81 0.64 13.73
N SER A 378 -16.53 0.91 12.45
CA SER A 378 -15.29 1.53 11.98
C SER A 378 -15.35 3.06 11.83
N ASN A 379 -16.41 3.72 12.28
CA ASN A 379 -16.45 5.19 12.28
C ASN A 379 -15.56 5.78 13.40
N HIS A 380 -15.04 6.98 13.15
CA HIS A 380 -14.27 7.77 14.13
C HIS A 380 -15.01 9.01 14.63
N LEU A 381 -16.25 9.22 14.20
CA LEU A 381 -16.99 10.44 14.45
C LEU A 381 -17.31 10.60 15.94
N ARG A 382 -17.04 11.79 16.46
CA ARG A 382 -17.21 12.21 17.86
C ARG A 382 -18.07 13.46 17.95
N GLU A 383 -17.93 14.37 17.00
CA GLU A 383 -18.69 15.61 16.94
C GLU A 383 -19.31 15.78 15.55
N LEU A 384 -20.62 16.04 15.51
CA LEU A 384 -21.36 16.34 14.29
C LEU A 384 -22.14 17.64 14.47
N ASP A 385 -21.91 18.62 13.59
CA ASP A 385 -22.63 19.88 13.57
C ASP A 385 -23.57 19.93 12.35
N LEU A 386 -24.88 19.93 12.62
CA LEU A 386 -25.95 20.04 11.64
C LEU A 386 -26.68 21.39 11.74
N SER A 387 -26.10 22.38 12.43
CA SER A 387 -26.72 23.69 12.66
C SER A 387 -27.14 24.36 11.36
N TRP A 388 -28.18 25.20 11.42
CA TRP A 388 -28.64 26.01 10.29
C TRP A 388 -29.05 25.21 9.05
N ASN A 389 -29.41 23.94 9.21
CA ASN A 389 -30.10 23.14 8.20
C ASN A 389 -31.61 23.15 8.46
N TYR A 390 -32.40 23.04 7.40
CA TYR A 390 -33.84 22.81 7.53
C TYR A 390 -34.07 21.30 7.69
N LEU A 391 -34.44 20.88 8.90
CA LEU A 391 -34.60 19.46 9.27
C LEU A 391 -36.09 19.13 9.38
N GLN A 392 -36.55 18.09 8.68
CA GLN A 392 -37.89 17.54 8.87
C GLN A 392 -37.88 16.38 9.88
N ASP A 393 -39.00 16.13 10.56
CA ASP A 393 -39.10 15.03 11.54
C ASP A 393 -38.69 13.68 10.95
N SER A 394 -39.12 13.38 9.71
CA SER A 394 -38.78 12.13 9.02
C SER A 394 -37.28 11.96 8.74
N GLU A 395 -36.52 13.04 8.64
CA GLU A 395 -35.07 13.03 8.44
C GLU A 395 -34.34 12.82 9.77
N LEU A 396 -34.85 13.42 10.85
CA LEU A 396 -34.37 13.21 12.22
C LEU A 396 -34.61 11.77 12.68
N ASP A 397 -35.74 11.17 12.32
CA ASP A 397 -36.05 9.77 12.62
C ASP A 397 -34.99 8.82 12.03
N LEU A 398 -34.52 9.10 10.81
CA LEU A 398 -33.47 8.31 10.15
C LEU A 398 -32.13 8.45 10.88
N LEU A 399 -31.77 9.67 11.28
CA LEU A 399 -30.56 9.91 12.05
C LEU A 399 -30.61 9.21 13.43
N CYS A 400 -31.79 9.20 14.07
CA CYS A 400 -32.02 8.53 15.35
C CYS A 400 -31.74 7.03 15.30
N VAL A 401 -31.96 6.36 14.16
CA VAL A 401 -31.61 4.94 13.99
C VAL A 401 -30.11 4.74 14.21
N GLY A 402 -29.27 5.58 13.59
CA GLY A 402 -27.82 5.50 13.72
C GLY A 402 -27.33 5.90 15.10
N LEU A 403 -27.93 6.93 15.70
CA LEU A 403 -27.60 7.36 17.06
C LEU A 403 -27.90 6.30 18.13
N LYS A 404 -28.93 5.46 17.91
CA LYS A 404 -29.30 4.36 18.81
C LYS A 404 -28.45 3.11 18.61
N SER A 405 -27.61 3.06 17.58
CA SER A 405 -26.72 1.92 17.35
C SER A 405 -25.72 1.76 18.50
N PRO A 406 -25.43 0.52 18.96
CA PRO A 406 -24.35 0.29 19.93
C PRO A 406 -22.96 0.66 19.39
N ASP A 407 -22.82 0.76 18.07
CA ASP A 407 -21.58 1.17 17.40
C ASP A 407 -21.46 2.70 17.23
N CYS A 408 -22.48 3.47 17.63
CA CYS A 408 -22.42 4.91 17.63
C CYS A 408 -21.42 5.39 18.67
N LYS A 409 -20.46 6.21 18.22
CA LYS A 409 -19.41 6.78 19.08
C LYS A 409 -19.53 8.30 19.19
N LEU A 410 -20.63 8.86 18.73
CA LEU A 410 -20.86 10.31 18.73
C LEU A 410 -21.04 10.80 20.17
N GLU A 411 -20.28 11.82 20.55
CA GLU A 411 -20.29 12.43 21.88
C GLU A 411 -21.04 13.76 21.86
N THR A 412 -20.99 14.50 20.75
CA THR A 412 -21.66 15.79 20.57
C THR A 412 -22.41 15.84 19.23
N LEU A 413 -23.68 16.25 19.28
CA LEU A 413 -24.49 16.62 18.13
C LEU A 413 -24.98 18.06 18.34
N ARG A 414 -24.80 18.93 17.34
CA ARG A 414 -25.25 20.33 17.37
C ARG A 414 -26.27 20.63 16.29
#